data_AF-A0AAJ5TXB9-F1
#
_entry.id   AF-A0AAJ5TXB9-F1
#
_cell.length_a   1.000
_cell.length_b   1.000
_cell.length_c   1.000
_cell.angle_alpha   90.00
_cell.angle_beta   90.00
_cell.angle_gamma   90.00
#
_symmetry.space_group_name_H-M   'P 1'
#
loop_
_entity.id
_entity.type
_entity.pdbx_description
1 polymer ?
#
loop_
_entity_poly.entity_id
_entity_poly.type
_entity_poly.pdbx_seq_one_letter_code
_entity_poly.pdbx_strand_id
1 'polypeptide(L)'
;MNFLPFLIAKRLYLNQNKKNKVLIISILSKIGISISVFALILSLSALNGFHVLLNKTLLSSVPHGIIQLTDKSLLKWQDIVKKLKFFPGILYCEPYIITNGLLVNKNIVKIVEIKSFKDIKYFENDFLKYINNDFLKKKIILFFRQV
;
A
#
# COMPACT_ATOMS: atom_id res chain seq x y z
N MET A 1 -33.28 34.74 -4.27
CA MET A 1 -31.85 35.15 -4.28
C MET A 1 -31.53 35.72 -5.65
N ASN A 2 -31.03 36.96 -5.74
CA ASN A 2 -30.85 37.65 -7.02
C ASN A 2 -29.58 37.20 -7.74
N PHE A 3 -29.74 36.60 -8.94
CA PHE A 3 -28.62 36.18 -9.82
C PHE A 3 -28.00 37.32 -10.65
N LEU A 4 -28.54 38.54 -10.54
CA LEU A 4 -28.06 39.73 -11.25
C LEU A 4 -26.54 39.96 -11.14
N PRO A 5 -25.90 39.88 -9.96
CA PRO A 5 -24.45 40.11 -9.83
C PRO A 5 -23.63 39.11 -10.65
N PHE A 6 -24.04 37.84 -10.69
CA PHE A 6 -23.38 36.80 -11.46
C PHE A 6 -23.47 37.06 -12.98
N LEU A 7 -24.65 37.48 -13.46
CA LEU A 7 -24.87 37.79 -14.88
C LEU A 7 -24.05 39.02 -15.32
N ILE A 8 -23.95 40.05 -14.47
CA ILE A 8 -23.14 41.25 -14.72
C ILE A 8 -21.66 40.88 -14.78
N ALA A 9 -21.17 40.09 -13.82
CA ALA A 9 -19.79 39.62 -13.79
C ALA A 9 -19.44 38.76 -15.02
N LYS A 10 -20.30 37.81 -15.41
CA LYS A 10 -20.11 36.97 -16.61
C LYS A 10 -20.05 37.81 -17.88
N ARG A 11 -20.93 38.80 -18.03
CA ARG A 11 -20.94 39.71 -19.18
C ARG A 11 -19.64 40.51 -19.26
N LEU A 12 -19.17 41.08 -18.15
CA LEU A 12 -17.90 41.83 -18.11
C LEU A 12 -16.69 40.93 -18.40
N TYR A 13 -16.71 39.69 -17.89
CA TYR A 13 -15.65 38.72 -18.12
C TYR A 13 -15.54 38.28 -19.58
N LEU A 14 -16.67 38.06 -20.26
CA LEU A 14 -16.72 37.64 -21.66
C LEU A 14 -16.51 38.82 -22.64
N ASN A 15 -16.94 40.03 -22.26
CA ASN A 15 -16.98 41.20 -23.13
C ASN A 15 -15.75 42.13 -22.95
N GLN A 16 -14.56 41.54 -22.76
CA GLN A 16 -13.29 42.26 -22.66
C GLN A 16 -12.84 42.76 -24.03
N ASN A 17 -13.43 43.86 -24.48
CA ASN A 17 -13.17 44.45 -25.78
C ASN A 17 -11.74 45.02 -25.89
N LYS A 18 -10.94 44.40 -26.77
CA LYS A 18 -9.91 45.00 -27.65
C LYS A 18 -8.79 45.88 -27.01
N LYS A 19 -8.19 45.46 -25.90
CA LYS A 19 -6.82 45.91 -25.54
C LYS A 19 -5.87 44.70 -25.53
N ASN A 20 -5.24 44.42 -26.68
CA ASN A 20 -4.47 43.19 -26.95
C ASN A 20 -3.46 42.83 -25.85
N LYS A 21 -2.80 43.82 -25.23
CA LYS A 21 -1.79 43.59 -24.19
C LYS A 21 -2.39 43.03 -22.88
N VAL A 22 -3.52 43.56 -22.41
CA VAL A 22 -4.13 43.17 -21.12
C VAL A 22 -4.79 41.78 -21.19
N LEU A 23 -5.30 41.42 -22.38
CA LEU A 23 -5.86 40.09 -22.64
C LEU A 23 -4.81 38.97 -22.47
N ILE A 24 -3.57 39.20 -22.92
CA ILE A 24 -2.47 38.21 -22.82
C ILE A 24 -2.14 37.90 -21.35
N ILE A 25 -1.95 38.93 -20.51
CA ILE A 25 -1.67 38.75 -19.07
C ILE A 25 -2.82 37.98 -18.40
N SER A 26 -4.07 38.34 -18.72
CA SER A 26 -5.25 37.72 -18.12
C SER A 26 -5.37 36.24 -18.47
N ILE A 27 -5.08 35.86 -19.72
CA ILE A 27 -5.10 34.46 -20.17
C ILE A 27 -3.96 33.68 -19.51
N LEU A 28 -2.76 34.23 -19.49
CA LEU A 28 -1.59 33.58 -18.92
C LEU A 28 -1.74 33.33 -17.41
N SER A 29 -2.30 34.30 -16.68
CA SER A 29 -2.60 34.15 -15.25
C SER A 29 -3.57 32.99 -14.98
N LYS A 30 -4.66 32.91 -15.76
CA LYS A 30 -5.64 31.82 -15.63
C LYS A 30 -5.02 30.45 -15.92
N ILE A 31 -4.17 30.36 -16.95
CA ILE A 31 -3.46 29.12 -17.29
C ILE A 31 -2.49 28.71 -16.16
N GLY A 32 -1.70 29.66 -15.64
CA GLY A 32 -0.74 29.39 -14.58
C GLY A 32 -1.40 28.89 -13.29
N ILE A 33 -2.48 29.55 -12.87
CA ILE A 33 -3.24 29.13 -11.68
C ILE A 33 -3.90 27.77 -11.92
N SER A 34 -4.48 27.54 -13.10
CA SER A 34 -5.11 26.25 -13.44
C SER A 34 -4.10 25.10 -13.38
N ILE A 35 -2.92 25.26 -13.98
CA ILE A 35 -1.84 24.25 -13.96
C ILE A 35 -1.34 24.00 -12.53
N SER A 36 -1.17 25.04 -11.73
CA SER A 36 -0.73 24.91 -10.34
C SER A 36 -1.75 24.11 -9.50
N VAL A 37 -3.02 24.48 -9.58
CA VAL A 37 -4.10 23.79 -8.86
C VAL A 37 -4.28 22.35 -9.36
N PHE A 38 -4.16 22.13 -10.68
CA PHE A 38 -4.28 20.80 -11.28
C PHE A 38 -3.18 19.85 -10.79
N ALA A 39 -1.93 20.30 -10.78
CA ALA A 39 -0.81 19.52 -10.26
C ALA A 39 -0.99 19.18 -8.77
N LEU A 40 -1.51 20.14 -7.98
CA LEU A 40 -1.76 19.95 -6.55
C LEU A 40 -2.86 18.91 -6.29
N ILE A 41 -3.96 18.97 -7.06
CA ILE A 41 -5.04 17.97 -6.99
C ILE A 41 -4.53 16.58 -7.38
N LEU A 42 -3.75 16.47 -8.45
CA LEU A 42 -3.16 15.19 -8.89
C LEU A 42 -2.24 14.59 -7.81
N SER A 43 -1.40 15.41 -7.19
CA SER A 43 -0.50 14.96 -6.14
C SER A 43 -1.28 14.45 -4.92
N LEU A 44 -2.26 15.21 -4.43
CA LEU A 44 -3.11 14.77 -3.33
C LEU A 44 -3.89 13.49 -3.67
N SER A 45 -4.38 13.37 -4.91
CA SER A 45 -5.08 12.17 -5.38
C SER A 45 -4.16 10.93 -5.36
N ALA A 46 -2.94 11.07 -5.87
CA ALA A 46 -1.95 9.99 -5.86
C ALA A 46 -1.58 9.60 -4.42
N LEU A 47 -1.37 10.57 -3.53
CA LEU A 47 -1.07 10.35 -2.11
C LEU A 47 -2.23 9.65 -1.40
N ASN A 48 -3.48 10.07 -1.63
CA ASN A 48 -4.65 9.43 -1.04
C ASN A 48 -4.80 7.97 -1.52
N GLY A 49 -4.62 7.71 -2.82
CA GLY A 49 -4.64 6.35 -3.36
C GLY A 49 -3.53 5.47 -2.78
N PHE A 50 -2.31 6.03 -2.66
CA PHE A 50 -1.18 5.35 -2.06
C PHE A 50 -1.38 5.07 -0.57
N HIS A 51 -1.95 6.00 0.19
CA HIS A 51 -2.25 5.84 1.61
C HIS A 51 -3.21 4.66 1.85
N VAL A 52 -4.23 4.52 1.00
CA VAL A 52 -5.14 3.36 1.05
C VAL A 52 -4.38 2.06 0.74
N LEU A 53 -3.49 2.07 -0.25
CA LEU A 53 -2.67 0.90 -0.60
C LEU A 53 -1.74 0.51 0.54
N LEU A 54 -1.03 1.46 1.15
CA LEU A 54 -0.16 1.22 2.29
C LEU A 54 -0.94 0.68 3.48
N ASN A 55 -2.09 1.27 3.82
CA ASN A 55 -2.86 0.79 4.95
C ASN A 55 -3.33 -0.64 4.74
N LYS A 56 -3.82 -0.96 3.54
CA LYS A 56 -4.28 -2.33 3.23
C LYS A 56 -3.12 -3.33 3.22
N THR A 57 -1.96 -2.97 2.66
CA THR A 57 -0.84 -3.91 2.49
C THR A 57 0.03 -4.05 3.73
N LEU A 58 0.25 -2.98 4.49
CA LEU A 58 1.09 -3.00 5.68
C LEU A 58 0.32 -3.44 6.94
N LEU A 59 -0.91 -2.96 7.16
CA LEU A 59 -1.65 -3.34 8.39
C LEU A 59 -2.27 -4.73 8.33
N SER A 60 -2.48 -5.30 7.13
CA SER A 60 -3.06 -6.66 6.99
C SER A 60 -2.00 -7.76 6.95
N SER A 61 -0.71 -7.43 6.78
CA SER A 61 0.36 -8.41 6.54
C SER A 61 1.38 -8.48 7.67
N VAL A 62 1.27 -7.62 8.69
CA VAL A 62 2.21 -7.54 9.81
C VAL A 62 1.53 -8.01 11.10
N PRO A 63 2.05 -9.06 11.76
CA PRO A 63 1.56 -9.46 13.07
C PRO A 63 1.75 -8.30 14.06
N HIS A 64 0.77 -8.07 14.93
CA HIS A 64 0.76 -6.92 15.85
C HIS A 64 1.93 -6.93 16.86
N GLY A 65 2.71 -8.01 16.93
CA GLY A 65 3.98 -8.08 17.62
C GLY A 65 4.86 -9.21 17.09
N ILE A 66 6.17 -8.95 17.04
CA ILE A 66 7.19 -9.94 16.69
C ILE A 66 8.12 -10.07 17.88
N ILE A 67 8.31 -11.29 18.38
CA ILE A 67 9.24 -11.58 19.46
C ILE A 67 10.48 -12.25 18.83
N GLN A 68 11.61 -11.56 18.86
CA GLN A 68 12.90 -12.09 18.41
C GLN A 68 13.73 -12.49 19.64
N LEU A 69 14.26 -13.71 19.63
CA LEU A 69 15.22 -14.13 20.65
C LEU A 69 16.60 -13.61 20.24
N THR A 70 17.13 -12.65 21.00
CA THR A 70 18.48 -12.08 20.77
C THR A 70 19.59 -13.08 21.07
N ASP A 71 19.39 -13.93 22.08
CA ASP A 71 20.34 -14.97 22.44
C ASP A 71 19.94 -16.31 21.81
N LYS A 72 20.91 -16.98 21.20
CA LYS A 72 20.85 -18.41 20.79
C LYS A 72 20.71 -19.37 22.00
N SER A 73 20.24 -18.87 23.14
CA SER A 73 19.94 -19.69 24.28
C SER A 73 18.80 -20.64 23.90
N LEU A 74 18.94 -21.89 24.31
CA LEU A 74 18.00 -23.01 24.13
C LEU A 74 16.67 -22.79 24.87
N LEU A 75 16.19 -21.55 24.95
CA LEU A 75 14.84 -21.23 25.36
C LEU A 75 13.90 -21.95 24.40
N LYS A 76 13.22 -22.97 24.93
CA LYS A 76 12.21 -23.72 24.20
C LYS A 76 11.12 -22.75 23.77
N TRP A 77 11.15 -22.33 22.50
CA TRP A 77 10.12 -21.49 21.88
C TRP A 77 8.69 -22.02 22.16
N GLN A 78 8.59 -23.33 22.35
CA GLN A 78 7.36 -24.04 22.74
C GLN A 78 6.77 -23.54 24.06
N ASP A 79 7.60 -23.26 25.06
CA ASP A 79 7.16 -22.82 26.38
C ASP A 79 6.71 -21.35 26.37
N ILE A 80 7.35 -20.54 25.53
CA ILE A 80 6.97 -19.13 25.28
C ILE A 80 5.60 -19.10 24.59
N VAL A 81 5.42 -19.87 23.52
CA VAL A 81 4.13 -19.96 22.79
C VAL A 81 3.01 -20.46 23.72
N LYS A 82 3.28 -21.44 24.60
CA LYS A 82 2.31 -21.90 25.59
C LYS A 82 1.89 -20.79 26.54
N LYS A 83 2.84 -20.04 27.12
CA LYS A 83 2.53 -18.92 28.02
C LYS A 83 1.74 -17.81 27.32
N LEU A 84 2.11 -17.49 26.07
CA LEU A 84 1.44 -16.45 25.28
C LEU A 84 -0.01 -16.81 24.93
N LYS A 85 -0.33 -18.09 24.68
CA LYS A 85 -1.71 -18.52 24.43
C LYS A 85 -2.68 -18.27 25.61
N PHE A 86 -2.17 -18.15 26.83
CA PHE A 86 -3.00 -17.91 28.01
C PHE A 86 -3.26 -16.41 28.29
N PHE A 87 -2.63 -15.49 27.55
CA PHE A 87 -2.85 -14.06 27.76
C PHE A 87 -4.14 -13.58 27.06
N PRO A 88 -5.04 -12.87 27.76
CA PRO A 88 -6.24 -12.31 27.16
C PRO A 88 -5.84 -11.23 26.14
N GLY A 89 -6.27 -11.39 24.89
CA GLY A 89 -5.96 -10.49 23.77
C GLY A 89 -5.07 -11.10 22.68
N ILE A 90 -4.45 -12.27 22.91
CA ILE A 90 -3.66 -12.96 21.89
C ILE A 90 -4.55 -13.94 21.13
N LEU A 91 -4.95 -13.56 19.91
CA LEU A 91 -5.78 -14.39 19.03
C LEU A 91 -5.00 -15.58 18.43
N TYR A 92 -3.73 -15.36 18.08
CA TYR A 92 -2.88 -16.37 17.45
C TYR A 92 -1.40 -16.13 17.75
N CYS A 93 -0.63 -17.20 17.98
CA CYS A 93 0.81 -17.13 18.19
C CYS A 93 1.47 -18.37 17.58
N GLU A 94 2.45 -18.14 16.71
CA GLU A 94 3.15 -19.20 16.00
C GLU A 94 4.62 -18.86 15.78
N PRO A 95 5.54 -19.84 15.92
CA PRO A 95 6.92 -19.66 15.52
C PRO A 95 7.05 -19.61 13.99
N TYR A 96 7.85 -18.69 13.49
CA TYR A 96 8.23 -18.65 12.08
C TYR A 96 9.74 -18.59 11.92
N ILE A 97 10.24 -19.10 10.80
CA ILE A 97 11.65 -19.03 10.41
C ILE A 97 11.74 -18.23 9.11
N ILE A 98 12.67 -17.28 9.04
CA ILE A 98 12.97 -16.50 7.84
C ILE A 98 14.29 -16.99 7.26
N THR A 99 14.28 -17.32 5.97
CA THR A 99 15.49 -17.65 5.22
C THR A 99 15.50 -16.90 3.89
N ASN A 100 16.69 -16.50 3.44
CA ASN A 100 16.84 -15.86 2.14
C ASN A 100 17.28 -16.92 1.13
N GLY A 101 16.60 -16.97 -0.02
CA GLY A 101 16.91 -17.87 -1.12
C GLY A 101 17.13 -17.13 -2.42
N LEU A 102 17.79 -17.78 -3.38
CA LEU A 102 17.93 -17.28 -4.75
C LEU A 102 17.00 -18.06 -5.66
N LEU A 103 16.10 -17.34 -6.33
CA LEU A 103 15.23 -17.90 -7.34
C LEU A 103 15.84 -17.61 -8.71
N VAL A 104 16.30 -18.67 -9.37
CA VAL A 104 16.95 -18.60 -10.68
C VAL A 104 16.00 -19.15 -11.74
N ASN A 105 15.71 -18.34 -12.76
CA ASN A 105 15.00 -18.81 -13.94
C ASN A 105 15.70 -18.30 -15.20
N LYS A 106 16.26 -19.23 -15.98
CA LYS A 106 17.12 -18.95 -17.13
C LYS A 106 18.28 -18.02 -16.72
N ASN A 107 18.22 -16.73 -17.08
CA ASN A 107 19.23 -15.71 -16.75
C ASN A 107 18.74 -14.66 -15.74
N ILE A 108 17.57 -14.85 -15.14
CA ILE A 108 17.02 -13.91 -14.15
C ILE A 108 17.23 -14.53 -12.77
N VAL A 109 18.05 -13.87 -11.96
CA VAL A 109 18.25 -14.18 -10.54
C VAL A 109 17.49 -13.16 -9.72
N LYS A 110 16.64 -13.64 -8.81
CA LYS A 110 15.98 -12.80 -7.81
C LYS A 110 16.21 -13.36 -6.42
N ILE A 111 16.60 -12.52 -5.48
CA ILE A 111 16.60 -12.87 -4.06
C ILE A 111 15.14 -12.89 -3.60
N VAL A 112 14.76 -13.96 -2.92
CA VAL A 112 13.44 -14.12 -2.32
C VAL A 112 13.59 -14.39 -0.83
N GLU A 113 12.78 -13.73 -0.02
CA GLU A 113 12.66 -14.02 1.40
C GLU A 113 11.59 -15.10 1.58
N ILE A 114 11.97 -16.19 2.24
CA ILE A 114 11.11 -17.35 2.47
C ILE A 114 10.77 -17.36 3.95
N LYS A 115 9.46 -17.36 4.25
CA LYS A 115 8.93 -17.45 5.61
C LYS A 115 8.26 -18.80 5.77
N SER A 116 8.73 -19.59 6.73
CA SER A 116 8.17 -20.92 7.03
C SER A 116 7.43 -20.89 8.37
N PHE A 117 6.24 -21.49 8.38
CA PHE A 117 5.33 -21.61 9.52
C PHE A 117 5.08 -23.10 9.81
N LYS A 118 4.77 -23.44 11.06
CA LYS A 118 4.54 -24.82 11.51
C LYS A 118 3.10 -25.34 11.24
N ASP A 119 2.09 -24.48 11.31
CA ASP A 119 0.67 -24.80 11.14
C ASP A 119 0.00 -23.76 10.22
N ILE A 120 -0.36 -24.19 9.02
CA ILE A 120 -0.84 -23.32 7.93
C ILE A 120 -2.36 -23.06 8.01
N LYS A 121 -3.08 -23.77 8.89
CA LYS A 121 -4.56 -23.77 8.95
C LYS A 121 -5.19 -22.42 9.23
N TYR A 122 -4.50 -21.53 9.96
CA TYR A 122 -5.01 -20.18 10.25
C TYR A 122 -4.72 -19.19 9.12
N PHE A 123 -3.72 -19.47 8.29
CA PHE A 123 -3.32 -18.60 7.19
C PHE A 123 -4.13 -18.88 5.91
N GLU A 124 -4.60 -20.12 5.68
CA GLU A 124 -5.37 -20.47 4.48
C GLU A 124 -6.62 -19.60 4.27
N ASN A 125 -7.39 -19.34 5.33
CA ASN A 125 -8.65 -18.59 5.20
C ASN A 125 -8.44 -17.12 4.84
N ASP A 126 -7.41 -16.47 5.39
CA ASP A 126 -7.08 -15.08 5.06
C ASP A 126 -6.30 -14.97 3.75
N PHE A 127 -5.44 -15.95 3.43
CA PHE A 127 -4.64 -15.98 2.20
C PHE A 127 -5.47 -16.28 0.96
N LEU A 128 -6.44 -17.20 1.03
CA LEU A 128 -7.37 -17.46 -0.07
C LEU A 128 -8.26 -16.25 -0.38
N LYS A 129 -8.64 -15.48 0.65
CA LYS A 129 -9.38 -14.22 0.50
C LYS A 129 -8.55 -13.13 -0.18
N TYR A 130 -7.23 -13.14 0.01
CA TYR A 130 -6.28 -12.22 -0.62
C TYR A 130 -5.95 -12.60 -2.07
N ILE A 131 -5.81 -13.90 -2.37
CA ILE A 131 -5.56 -14.40 -3.75
C ILE A 131 -6.77 -14.19 -4.66
N ASN A 132 -7.99 -14.34 -4.13
CA ASN A 132 -9.19 -14.28 -4.96
C ASN A 132 -9.47 -12.90 -5.58
N ASN A 133 -8.86 -11.83 -5.08
CA ASN A 133 -9.18 -10.48 -5.53
C ASN A 133 -8.25 -9.88 -6.60
N ASP A 134 -7.07 -10.43 -6.91
CA ASP A 134 -6.31 -9.88 -8.07
C ASP A 134 -5.06 -10.63 -8.59
N PHE A 135 -4.81 -11.91 -8.26
CA PHE A 135 -3.50 -12.52 -8.59
C PHE A 135 -3.55 -13.92 -9.24
N LEU A 136 -4.60 -14.21 -10.02
CA LEU A 136 -4.76 -15.47 -10.77
C LEU A 136 -3.84 -15.62 -12.01
N LYS A 137 -2.56 -15.24 -11.95
CA LYS A 137 -1.60 -15.60 -13.02
C LYS A 137 -0.12 -15.48 -12.64
N LYS A 138 0.36 -16.19 -11.63
CA LYS A 138 1.74 -16.74 -11.67
C LYS A 138 1.99 -17.84 -10.62
N LYS A 139 1.88 -19.06 -11.13
CA LYS A 139 2.76 -20.23 -10.92
C LYS A 139 3.21 -20.49 -9.48
N ILE A 140 2.50 -21.45 -8.87
CA ILE A 140 2.94 -22.35 -7.80
C ILE A 140 4.40 -22.78 -8.05
N ILE A 141 5.29 -22.59 -7.07
CA ILE A 141 6.65 -23.13 -7.09
C ILE A 141 6.81 -24.07 -5.90
N LEU A 142 7.11 -25.32 -6.23
CA LEU A 142 7.35 -26.45 -5.34
C LEU A 142 8.56 -26.22 -4.43
N PHE A 143 8.46 -26.63 -3.17
CA PHE A 143 9.60 -26.75 -2.27
C PHE A 143 10.18 -28.18 -2.34
N PHE A 144 11.43 -28.28 -2.77
CA PHE A 144 12.24 -29.47 -2.53
C PHE A 144 12.98 -29.33 -1.19
N ARG A 145 12.84 -30.38 -0.39
CA ARG A 145 13.64 -30.67 0.81
C ARG A 145 15.05 -31.08 0.38
N GLN A 146 16.08 -30.45 0.94
CA GLN A 146 17.39 -31.08 1.05
C GLN A 146 17.67 -31.35 2.53
N VAL A 147 17.89 -32.64 2.79
CA VAL A 147 18.49 -33.19 4.01
C VAL A 147 19.96 -32.83 4.02
#